data_AF-A0A3G1DGI6-F1
#
_entry.id   AF-A0A3G1DGI6-F1
#
_cell.length_a   1.000
_cell.length_b   1.000
_cell.length_c   1.000
_cell.angle_alpha   90.00
_cell.angle_beta   90.00
_cell.angle_gamma   90.00
#
_symmetry.space_group_name_H-M   'P 1'
#
loop_
_entity.id
_entity.type
_entity.pdbx_description
1 polymer ?
#
loop_
_entity_poly.entity_id
_entity_poly.type
_entity_poly.pdbx_seq_one_letter_code
_entity_poly.pdbx_strand_id
1 'polypeptide(L)'
;MQYKVSYLLGDKMRDAIMAQKELDECRTRCEVVEAVAVSDQEAAPADSNSQDQANDDWTEFTHGGKRWAFDSDQLALWEEEEQDFHFHAYHGLVDPTIESVTGFIKRQGY
;
A
#
# COMPACT_ATOMS: atom_id res chain seq x y z
N MET A 1 16.75 -0.21 -2.02
CA MET A 1 16.62 -0.54 -0.59
C MET A 1 15.15 -0.47 -0.25
N GLN A 2 14.61 -1.56 0.30
CA GLN A 2 13.23 -1.64 0.79
C GLN A 2 13.26 -1.64 2.31
N TYR A 3 12.16 -1.20 2.91
CA TYR A 3 11.98 -1.14 4.36
C TYR A 3 10.76 -1.95 4.73
N LYS A 4 10.91 -2.79 5.75
CA LYS A 4 9.77 -3.40 6.44
C LYS A 4 9.30 -2.41 7.49
N VAL A 5 8.08 -1.94 7.35
CA VAL A 5 7.52 -0.85 8.13
C VAL A 5 6.30 -1.34 8.87
N SER A 6 6.35 -1.26 10.20
CA SER A 6 5.21 -1.48 11.08
C SER A 6 4.63 -0.13 11.47
N TYR A 7 3.34 0.11 11.24
CA TYR A 7 2.69 1.37 11.53
C TYR A 7 1.24 1.17 11.98
N LEU A 8 0.70 2.17 12.66
CA LEU A 8 -0.69 2.21 13.11
C LEU A 8 -1.53 3.01 12.13
N LEU A 9 -2.64 2.40 11.71
CA LEU A 9 -3.68 3.03 10.93
C LEU A 9 -4.99 2.98 11.72
N GLY A 10 -5.31 4.09 12.39
CA GLY A 10 -6.31 4.10 13.44
C GLY A 10 -5.86 3.21 14.60
N ASP A 11 -6.70 2.25 15.00
CA ASP A 11 -6.39 1.29 16.06
C ASP A 11 -5.78 -0.03 15.55
N LYS A 12 -5.49 -0.14 14.24
CA LYS A 12 -4.96 -1.36 13.63
C LYS A 12 -3.47 -1.22 13.35
N MET A 13 -2.69 -2.21 13.79
CA MET A 13 -1.27 -2.35 13.43
C MET A 13 -1.16 -3.04 12.06
N ARG A 14 -0.30 -2.51 11.20
CA ARG A 14 -0.02 -3.05 9.87
C ARG A 14 1.46 -3.10 9.60
N ASP A 15 1.83 -4.11 8.82
CA ASP A 15 3.18 -4.31 8.32
C ASP A 15 3.15 -4.22 6.79
N ALA A 16 4.06 -3.42 6.21
CA ALA A 16 4.20 -3.32 4.77
C ALA A 16 5.67 -3.26 4.36
N ILE A 17 5.97 -3.76 3.16
CA ILE A 17 7.26 -3.55 2.51
C ILE A 17 7.13 -2.34 1.61
N MET A 18 7.97 -1.33 1.83
CA MET A 18 7.88 -0.04 1.15
C MET A 18 9.27 0.40 0.67
N ALA A 19 9.34 1.08 -0.47
CA ALA A 19 10.53 1.82 -0.87
C ALA A 19 10.76 3.02 0.05
N GLN A 20 11.98 3.56 0.04
CA GLN A 20 12.32 4.75 0.85
C GLN A 20 11.31 5.90 0.66
N LYS A 21 10.96 6.19 -0.60
CA LYS A 21 10.00 7.26 -0.93
C LYS A 21 8.62 7.04 -0.30
N GLU A 22 8.16 5.79 -0.32
CA GLU A 22 6.87 5.39 0.25
C GLU A 22 6.89 5.44 1.78
N LEU A 23 8.00 5.02 2.40
CA LEU A 23 8.20 5.14 3.85
C LEU A 23 8.16 6.61 4.31
N ASP A 24 8.80 7.52 3.58
CA ASP A 24 8.78 8.96 3.92
C ASP A 24 7.35 9.54 3.82
N GLU A 25 6.55 9.07 2.86
CA GLU A 25 5.13 9.44 2.78
C GLU A 25 4.31 8.83 3.93
N CYS A 26 4.52 7.54 4.24
CA CYS A 26 3.87 6.85 5.34
C CYS A 26 4.14 7.54 6.68
N ARG A 27 5.37 7.97 6.95
CA ARG A 27 5.74 8.75 8.15
C ARG A 27 4.99 10.07 8.28
N THR A 28 4.53 10.64 7.18
CA THR A 28 3.77 11.89 7.17
C THR A 28 2.29 11.65 7.43
N ARG A 29 1.79 10.45 7.15
CA ARG A 29 0.35 10.14 7.10
C ARG A 29 -0.12 9.13 8.15
N CYS A 30 0.78 8.32 8.68
CA CYS A 30 0.53 7.25 9.62
C CYS A 30 1.49 7.35 10.82
N GLU A 31 1.14 6.71 11.92
CA GLU A 31 2.04 6.58 13.07
C GLU A 31 2.95 5.37 12.86
N VAL A 32 4.17 5.62 12.38
CA VAL A 32 5.17 4.57 12.15
C VAL A 32 5.75 4.13 13.50
N VAL A 33 5.58 2.85 13.82
CA VAL A 33 6.08 2.20 15.04
C VAL A 33 7.51 1.72 14.82
N GLU A 34 7.76 1.04 13.71
CA GLU A 34 9.05 0.47 13.38
C GLU A 34 9.31 0.57 11.87
N ALA A 35 10.56 0.86 11.47
CA ALA A 35 10.99 0.84 10.08
C ALA A 35 12.39 0.25 10.00
N VAL A 36 12.48 -0.99 9.52
CA VAL A 36 13.73 -1.74 9.43
C VAL A 36 14.14 -1.85 7.96
N ALA A 37 15.38 -1.46 7.65
CA ALA A 37 15.94 -1.64 6.31
C ALA A 37 16.09 -3.14 6.03
N VAL A 38 15.39 -3.64 5.01
CA VAL A 38 15.55 -5.01 4.54
C VAL A 38 16.73 -5.00 3.57
N SER A 39 17.88 -5.48 4.04
CA SER A 39 18.96 -5.93 3.16
C SER A 39 18.71 -7.40 2.85
N ASP A 40 19.04 -7.87 1.63
CA ASP A 40 18.87 -9.24 1.08
C ASP A 40 19.42 -10.43 1.90
N GLN A 41 19.64 -10.30 3.21
CA GLN A 41 20.18 -11.32 4.09
C GLN A 41 19.20 -11.69 5.21
N GLU A 42 18.04 -12.22 4.82
CA GLU A 42 17.38 -13.28 5.60
C GLU A 42 16.58 -14.21 4.65
N ALA A 43 17.32 -14.93 3.81
CA ALA A 43 16.82 -16.09 3.09
C ALA A 43 17.48 -17.34 3.67
N ALA A 44 16.70 -18.16 4.39
CA ALA A 44 16.64 -19.64 4.35
C ALA A 44 16.17 -20.24 5.70
N PRO A 45 15.45 -21.39 5.73
CA PRO A 45 15.33 -22.39 4.67
C PRO A 45 13.89 -22.67 4.19
N ALA A 46 13.81 -23.22 2.98
CA ALA A 46 12.64 -23.89 2.46
C ALA A 46 12.16 -24.99 3.40
N ASP A 47 10.86 -25.06 3.69
CA ASP A 47 10.01 -26.15 3.20
C ASP A 47 8.56 -26.00 3.71
N SER A 48 7.62 -26.46 2.89
CA SER A 48 6.15 -26.46 3.10
C SER A 48 5.42 -25.18 2.74
N ASN A 49 5.34 -24.96 1.43
CA ASN A 49 4.10 -24.69 0.71
C ASN A 49 2.89 -24.24 1.57
N SER A 50 2.87 -22.97 1.92
CA SER A 50 1.66 -22.18 1.98
C SER A 50 2.06 -20.85 1.38
N GLN A 51 1.59 -20.61 0.15
CA GLN A 51 1.39 -19.25 -0.34
C GLN A 51 0.50 -18.53 0.67
N ASP A 52 1.05 -18.06 1.78
CA ASP A 52 0.64 -16.79 2.34
C ASP A 52 1.27 -15.74 1.42
N GLN A 53 0.81 -15.73 0.16
CA GLN A 53 0.55 -14.48 -0.52
C GLN A 53 -0.18 -13.67 0.53
N ALA A 54 0.45 -12.60 1.05
CA ALA A 54 -0.32 -11.49 1.57
C ALA A 54 -1.42 -11.31 0.53
N ASN A 55 -2.67 -11.62 0.89
CA ASN A 55 -3.77 -11.45 -0.02
C ASN A 55 -3.76 -9.96 -0.32
N ASP A 56 -3.15 -9.67 -1.47
CA ASP A 56 -3.25 -8.52 -2.32
C ASP A 56 -4.75 -8.32 -2.61
N ASP A 57 -5.54 -8.00 -1.58
CA ASP A 57 -6.96 -7.66 -1.66
C ASP A 57 -7.11 -6.25 -2.27
N TRP A 58 -6.31 -6.00 -3.31
CA TRP A 58 -6.40 -4.82 -4.15
C TRP A 58 -7.78 -4.83 -4.81
N THR A 59 -8.57 -3.84 -4.43
CA THR A 59 -9.88 -3.62 -5.01
C THR A 59 -9.74 -2.64 -6.17
N GLU A 60 -9.92 -3.16 -7.38
CA GLU A 60 -9.94 -2.34 -8.59
C GLU A 60 -11.29 -1.64 -8.78
N PHE A 61 -11.25 -0.39 -9.25
CA PHE A 61 -12.43 0.39 -9.60
C PHE A 61 -12.12 1.44 -10.67
N THR A 62 -13.16 2.01 -11.28
CA THR A 62 -13.02 3.10 -12.26
C THR A 62 -13.59 4.39 -11.71
N HIS A 63 -12.80 5.46 -11.74
CA HIS A 63 -13.21 6.79 -11.30
C HIS A 63 -12.63 7.87 -12.21
N GLY A 64 -13.45 8.84 -12.64
CA GLY A 64 -12.98 9.95 -13.47
C GLY A 64 -12.40 9.54 -14.84
N GLY A 65 -12.79 8.37 -15.36
CA GLY A 65 -12.24 7.81 -16.60
C GLY A 65 -10.87 7.13 -16.44
N LYS A 66 -10.35 7.03 -15.21
CA LYS A 66 -9.11 6.33 -14.87
C LYS A 66 -9.42 5.05 -14.10
N ARG A 67 -8.58 4.03 -14.24
CA ARG A 67 -8.63 2.80 -13.44
C ARG A 67 -7.73 2.96 -12.23
N TRP A 68 -8.26 2.64 -11.07
CA TRP A 68 -7.58 2.75 -9.78
C TRP A 68 -7.66 1.39 -9.10
N ALA A 69 -6.67 1.09 -8.26
CA ALA A 69 -6.72 -0.03 -7.33
C ALA A 69 -6.37 0.50 -5.95
N PHE A 70 -6.98 -0.04 -4.91
CA PHE A 70 -6.56 0.28 -3.54
C PHE A 70 -6.51 -0.99 -2.72
N ASP A 71 -5.55 -1.07 -1.81
CA ASP A 71 -5.47 -2.12 -0.82
C ASP A 71 -5.96 -1.60 0.53
N SER A 72 -5.45 -2.16 1.61
CA SER A 72 -5.83 -1.73 2.95
C SER A 72 -5.49 -0.26 3.26
N ASP A 73 -4.45 0.34 2.67
CA ASP A 73 -3.94 1.69 2.98
C ASP A 73 -3.34 2.47 1.80
N GLN A 74 -3.05 1.79 0.69
CA GLN A 74 -2.43 2.31 -0.51
C GLN A 74 -3.44 2.48 -1.63
N LEU A 75 -3.18 3.48 -2.45
CA LEU A 75 -3.89 3.77 -3.68
C LEU A 75 -2.88 3.65 -4.82
N ALA A 76 -3.24 2.89 -5.84
CA ALA A 76 -2.50 2.74 -7.08
C ALA A 76 -3.34 3.22 -8.27
N LEU A 77 -2.66 3.76 -9.26
CA LEU A 77 -3.24 4.22 -10.52
C LEU A 77 -2.78 3.29 -11.64
N TRP A 78 -3.70 2.91 -12.51
CA TRP A 78 -3.38 2.17 -13.72
C TRP A 78 -2.66 3.08 -14.72
N GLU A 79 -1.45 2.71 -15.12
CA GLU A 79 -0.69 3.38 -16.18
C GLU A 79 -0.82 2.58 -17.48
N GLU A 80 -1.41 3.18 -18.52
CA GLU A 80 -1.69 2.47 -19.77
C GLU A 80 -0.42 2.11 -20.57
N GLU A 81 0.65 2.90 -20.42
CA GLU A 81 1.91 2.67 -21.13
C GLU A 81 2.64 1.44 -20.61
N GLU A 82 2.64 1.25 -19.29
CA GLU A 82 3.29 0.14 -18.60
C GLU A 82 2.35 -1.07 -18.45
N GLN A 83 1.04 -0.86 -18.68
CA GLN A 83 -0.02 -1.85 -18.46
C GLN A 83 0.03 -2.46 -17.05
N ASP A 84 0.31 -1.61 -16.05
CA ASP A 84 0.46 -2.03 -14.66
C ASP A 84 -0.08 -0.98 -13.69
N PHE A 85 -0.32 -1.39 -12.45
CA PHE A 85 -0.71 -0.50 -11.35
C PHE A 85 0.52 0.05 -10.64
N HIS A 86 0.63 1.37 -10.60
CA HIS A 86 1.71 2.04 -9.89
C HIS A 86 1.18 2.70 -8.62
N PHE A 87 1.93 2.53 -7.52
CA PHE A 87 1.69 3.24 -6.28
C PHE A 87 1.53 4.74 -6.55
N HIS A 88 0.40 5.28 -6.11
CA HIS A 88 0.04 6.67 -6.30
C HIS A 88 0.10 7.44 -4.98
N ALA A 89 -0.51 6.94 -3.92
CA ALA A 89 -0.51 7.57 -2.59
C ALA A 89 -0.96 6.61 -1.49
N TYR A 90 -0.58 6.87 -0.24
CA TYR A 90 -1.27 6.28 0.92
C TYR A 90 -2.63 6.94 1.07
N HIS A 91 -3.76 6.24 1.15
CA HIS A 91 -5.05 6.89 1.44
C HIS A 91 -5.31 7.04 2.95
N GLY A 92 -4.70 6.20 3.78
CA GLY A 92 -4.75 6.29 5.25
C GLY A 92 -6.15 6.03 5.84
N LEU A 93 -6.92 5.13 5.21
CA LEU A 93 -8.28 4.79 5.64
C LEU A 93 -8.24 3.44 6.36
N VAL A 94 -8.85 3.34 7.53
CA VAL A 94 -8.78 2.14 8.39
C VAL A 94 -9.52 0.93 7.78
N ASP A 95 -10.63 1.20 7.10
CA ASP A 95 -11.46 0.22 6.39
C ASP A 95 -11.91 0.84 5.06
N PRO A 96 -11.02 0.83 4.03
CA PRO A 96 -11.30 1.50 2.78
C PRO A 96 -12.41 0.77 2.01
N THR A 97 -13.37 1.57 1.56
CA THR A 97 -14.39 1.19 0.58
C THR A 97 -14.23 2.04 -0.67
N ILE A 98 -14.75 1.57 -1.80
CA ILE A 98 -14.74 2.34 -3.07
C ILE A 98 -15.28 3.77 -2.86
N GLU A 99 -16.34 3.95 -2.07
CA GLU A 99 -16.91 5.27 -1.78
C GLU A 99 -15.97 6.17 -0.99
N SER A 100 -15.34 5.64 0.07
CA SER A 100 -14.40 6.40 0.90
C SER A 100 -13.12 6.77 0.15
N VAL A 101 -12.59 5.85 -0.68
CA VAL A 101 -11.40 6.07 -1.51
C VAL A 101 -11.72 7.05 -2.64
N THR A 102 -12.90 6.94 -3.26
CA THR A 102 -13.37 7.94 -4.23
C THR A 102 -13.47 9.33 -3.59
N GLY A 103 -13.97 9.41 -2.35
CA GLY A 103 -14.00 10.65 -1.58
C GLY A 103 -12.61 11.22 -1.30
N PHE A 104 -11.63 10.35 -1.03
CA PHE A 104 -10.22 10.73 -0.88
C PHE A 104 -9.65 11.31 -2.18
N ILE A 105 -9.81 10.60 -3.31
CA ILE A 105 -9.35 11.04 -4.64
C ILE A 105 -9.89 12.43 -4.98
N LYS A 106 -11.20 12.63 -4.83
CA LYS A 106 -11.85 13.94 -5.06
C LYS A 106 -11.30 15.06 -4.19
N ARG A 107 -10.96 14.76 -2.93
CA ARG A 107 -10.47 15.77 -1.97
C ARG A 107 -9.04 16.20 -2.27
N GLN A 108 -8.23 15.30 -2.83
CA GLN A 108 -6.86 15.60 -3.28
C GLN A 108 -6.83 16.30 -4.65
N GLY A 109 -7.95 16.29 -5.39
CA GLY A 109 -8.05 16.94 -6.69
C GLY A 109 -7.46 16.11 -7.84
N TYR A 110 -7.43 14.79 -7.69
CA TYR A 110 -7.05 13.83 -8.73
C TYR A 110 -8.19 13.57 -9.72
#